data_AF-A0A937SKD6-F1
#
_entry.id   AF-A0A937SKD6-F1
#
_cell.length_a   1.000
_cell.length_b   1.000
_cell.length_c   1.000
_cell.angle_alpha   90.00
_cell.angle_beta   90.00
_cell.angle_gamma   90.00
#
_symmetry.space_group_name_H-M   'P 1'
#
loop_
_entity.id
_entity.type
_entity.pdbx_description
1 polymer ?
#
loop_
_entity_poly.entity_id
_entity_poly.type
_entity_poly.pdbx_seq_one_letter_code
_entity_poly.pdbx_strand_id
1 'polypeptide(L)'
;MRRLPAATLLRTLWTLALVALIGAAFALSVQVTDPDFVRLITAAPKARQILPQLLSPDLVARDSQTVSLDLDFPIPCGSAAEGVPASSGSSLLAVPGCAEVRERFMLSGAGFPPQAIVKLSWVLPSGDPFGITRVTVGDDGTFGEELQARPIAAAAGGVPARLRAEWSLPGGVLQPSQALIDVTQAIMVTIFMALLATTIGTIAAAPLSFLAASNITRKGPLGTAVYYLARSVFNVGRSFEPLVMALIFALIVGFGSPFAGVLGMTVMTAASLGKMFSESVESIDPGPIEAVQASGANRWQVVRYAVVPQIIPDFLSFIIYHWDINVRISTIIGFVGGGGIGYYLSQRISTLEYSKAGTGLLAIVIVVWVLDFLSAQIRKRAI
;
A
#
# COMPACT_ATOMS: atom_id res chain seq x y z
N MET A 1 37.59 -19.53 -58.11
CA MET A 1 37.87 -19.11 -56.72
C MET A 1 37.50 -17.63 -56.56
N ARG A 2 36.28 -17.33 -56.09
CA ARG A 2 35.84 -15.95 -55.77
C ARG A 2 36.39 -15.59 -54.39
N ARG A 3 37.32 -14.63 -54.32
CA ARG A 3 37.79 -14.06 -53.04
C ARG A 3 36.60 -13.32 -52.40
N LEU A 4 36.11 -13.81 -51.26
CA LEU A 4 35.19 -13.04 -50.42
C LEU A 4 35.90 -11.73 -50.02
N PRO A 5 35.26 -10.56 -50.17
CA PRO A 5 35.91 -9.29 -49.87
C PRO A 5 36.28 -9.25 -48.38
N ALA A 6 37.51 -8.85 -48.06
CA ALA A 6 38.06 -8.85 -46.70
C ALA A 6 37.15 -8.15 -45.65
N ALA A 7 36.34 -7.20 -46.10
CA ALA A 7 35.35 -6.50 -45.27
C ALA A 7 34.23 -7.40 -44.73
N THR A 8 33.81 -8.44 -45.47
CA THR A 8 32.77 -9.38 -45.01
C THR A 8 33.31 -10.30 -43.94
N LEU A 9 34.56 -10.77 -44.10
CA LEU A 9 35.29 -11.60 -43.12
C LEU A 9 35.49 -10.87 -41.79
N LEU A 10 35.89 -9.59 -41.84
CA LEU A 10 36.10 -8.77 -40.64
C LEU A 10 34.79 -8.54 -39.88
N ARG A 11 33.67 -8.28 -40.59
CA ARG A 11 32.34 -8.16 -39.97
C ARG A 11 31.89 -9.46 -39.33
N THR A 12 32.05 -10.62 -39.99
CA THR A 12 31.69 -11.92 -39.40
C THR A 12 32.51 -12.24 -38.15
N LEU A 13 33.81 -11.95 -38.15
CA LEU A 13 34.66 -12.13 -36.96
C LEU A 13 34.24 -11.22 -35.81
N TRP A 14 33.91 -9.96 -36.10
CA TRP A 14 33.44 -9.01 -35.09
C TRP A 14 32.08 -9.42 -34.51
N THR A 15 31.15 -9.91 -35.33
CA THR A 15 29.87 -10.45 -34.86
C THR A 15 30.06 -11.70 -34.01
N LEU A 16 30.97 -12.61 -34.38
CA LEU A 16 31.26 -13.80 -33.58
C LEU A 16 31.89 -13.44 -32.23
N ALA A 17 32.82 -12.49 -32.20
CA ALA A 17 33.41 -11.98 -30.97
C ALA A 17 32.36 -11.32 -30.06
N LEU A 18 31.44 -10.54 -30.62
CA LEU A 18 30.35 -9.90 -29.87
C LEU A 18 29.36 -10.95 -29.31
N VAL A 19 29.01 -11.97 -30.10
CA VAL A 19 28.17 -13.08 -29.63
C VAL A 19 28.87 -13.87 -28.52
N ALA A 20 30.17 -14.15 -28.66
CA ALA A 20 30.95 -14.83 -27.62
C ALA A 20 31.03 -13.99 -26.33
N LEU A 21 31.22 -12.67 -26.45
CA LEU A 21 31.22 -11.76 -25.32
C LEU A 21 29.86 -11.72 -24.61
N ILE A 22 28.75 -11.64 -25.37
CA ILE A 22 27.39 -11.70 -24.81
C ILE A 22 27.15 -13.06 -24.15
N GLY A 23 27.57 -14.15 -24.77
CA GLY A 23 27.46 -15.50 -24.20
C GLY A 23 28.24 -15.64 -22.90
N ALA A 24 29.47 -15.11 -22.83
CA ALA A 24 30.28 -15.08 -21.63
C ALA A 24 29.64 -14.20 -20.53
N ALA A 25 29.12 -13.03 -20.89
CA ALA A 25 28.40 -12.16 -19.97
C ALA A 25 27.12 -12.83 -19.42
N PHE A 26 26.38 -13.55 -20.26
CA PHE A 26 25.20 -14.30 -19.84
C PHE A 26 25.56 -15.49 -18.94
N ALA A 27 26.63 -16.21 -19.27
CA ALA A 27 27.14 -17.30 -18.43
C ALA A 27 27.58 -16.79 -17.04
N LEU A 28 28.33 -15.68 -17.01
CA LEU A 28 28.68 -14.98 -15.76
C LEU A 28 27.43 -14.53 -15.00
N SER A 29 26.44 -13.97 -15.71
CA SER A 29 25.17 -13.57 -15.10
C SER A 29 24.48 -14.77 -14.45
N VAL A 30 24.38 -15.91 -15.11
CA VAL A 30 23.76 -17.13 -14.56
C VAL A 30 24.55 -17.64 -13.36
N GLN A 31 25.88 -17.61 -13.42
CA GLN A 31 26.75 -18.06 -12.34
C GLN A 31 26.64 -17.15 -11.10
N VAL A 32 26.55 -15.83 -11.28
CA VAL A 32 26.35 -14.86 -10.19
C VAL A 32 24.92 -14.93 -9.64
N THR A 33 23.93 -15.19 -10.50
CA THR A 33 22.52 -15.29 -10.09
C THR A 33 22.22 -16.56 -9.31
N ASP A 34 22.98 -17.65 -9.55
CA ASP A 34 22.82 -18.97 -8.93
C ASP A 34 21.33 -19.41 -8.83
N PRO A 35 20.66 -19.63 -9.97
CA PRO A 35 19.22 -19.86 -9.98
C PRO A 35 18.85 -21.22 -9.35
N ASP A 36 18.31 -21.18 -8.13
CA ASP A 36 17.87 -22.36 -7.40
C ASP A 36 16.43 -22.78 -7.78
N PHE A 37 16.31 -23.44 -8.92
CA PHE A 37 15.03 -23.99 -9.39
C PHE A 37 14.49 -25.12 -8.49
N VAL A 38 15.36 -25.80 -7.73
CA VAL A 38 14.95 -26.86 -6.80
C VAL A 38 14.18 -26.26 -5.64
N ARG A 39 14.69 -25.20 -5.01
CA ARG A 39 13.98 -24.47 -3.95
C ARG A 39 12.64 -23.94 -4.40
N LEU A 40 12.53 -23.46 -5.64
CA LEU A 40 11.27 -22.97 -6.21
C LEU A 40 10.19 -24.07 -6.21
N ILE A 41 10.56 -25.30 -6.60
CA ILE A 41 9.64 -26.44 -6.62
C ILE A 41 9.38 -26.95 -5.19
N THR A 42 10.40 -27.04 -4.34
CA THR A 42 10.22 -27.54 -2.96
C THR A 42 9.44 -26.56 -2.07
N ALA A 43 9.45 -25.26 -2.38
CA ALA A 43 8.68 -24.24 -1.67
C ALA A 43 7.21 -24.15 -2.13
N ALA A 44 6.82 -24.87 -3.19
CA ALA A 44 5.45 -24.88 -3.71
C ALA A 44 4.34 -25.16 -2.67
N PRO A 45 4.51 -26.03 -1.66
CA PRO A 45 3.50 -26.24 -0.62
C PRO A 45 3.22 -24.97 0.20
N LYS A 46 4.25 -24.17 0.49
CA LYS A 46 4.10 -22.88 1.19
C LYS A 46 3.31 -21.88 0.34
N ALA A 47 3.60 -21.82 -0.96
CA ALA A 47 2.84 -20.98 -1.90
C ALA A 47 1.35 -21.38 -1.97
N ARG A 48 1.03 -22.68 -1.92
CA ARG A 48 -0.36 -23.17 -1.89
C ARG A 48 -1.15 -22.73 -0.66
N GLN A 49 -0.49 -22.41 0.45
CA GLN A 49 -1.17 -21.89 1.66
C GLN A 49 -1.42 -20.39 1.59
N ILE A 50 -0.51 -19.63 0.95
CA ILE A 50 -0.54 -18.16 0.93
C ILE A 50 -1.37 -17.64 -0.25
N LEU A 51 -1.21 -18.22 -1.45
CA LEU A 51 -1.81 -17.72 -2.68
C LEU A 51 -3.34 -17.65 -2.64
N PRO A 52 -4.07 -18.65 -2.10
CA PRO A 52 -5.53 -18.56 -1.99
C PRO A 52 -5.97 -17.39 -1.12
N GLN A 53 -5.26 -17.10 -0.03
CA GLN A 53 -5.58 -15.98 0.86
C GLN A 53 -5.37 -14.64 0.18
N LEU A 54 -4.28 -14.47 -0.58
CA LEU A 54 -4.04 -13.26 -1.38
C LEU A 54 -5.09 -13.06 -2.50
N LEU A 55 -5.61 -14.16 -3.06
CA LEU A 55 -6.63 -14.12 -4.12
C LEU A 55 -8.06 -14.02 -3.57
N SER A 56 -8.28 -14.17 -2.26
CA SER A 56 -9.57 -14.01 -1.60
C SER A 56 -9.58 -12.68 -0.80
N PRO A 57 -9.82 -11.53 -1.45
CA PRO A 57 -9.81 -10.24 -0.78
C PRO A 57 -10.93 -10.14 0.25
N ASP A 58 -10.61 -9.62 1.42
CA ASP A 58 -11.57 -9.28 2.46
C ASP A 58 -12.25 -7.95 2.09
N LEU A 59 -13.37 -8.00 1.38
CA LEU A 59 -14.10 -6.82 0.88
C LEU A 59 -15.33 -6.46 1.72
N VAL A 60 -16.00 -7.47 2.29
CA VAL A 60 -17.29 -7.30 2.95
C VAL A 60 -17.26 -8.03 4.29
N ALA A 61 -17.59 -7.29 5.35
CA ALA A 61 -17.86 -7.84 6.67
C ALA A 61 -19.38 -7.90 6.88
N ARG A 62 -19.84 -8.89 7.63
CA ARG A 62 -21.23 -8.94 8.10
C ARG A 62 -21.26 -8.40 9.52
N ASP A 63 -22.13 -7.42 9.76
CA ASP A 63 -22.30 -6.88 11.12
C ASP A 63 -22.81 -7.99 12.04
N SER A 64 -22.23 -8.06 13.23
CA SER A 64 -22.42 -9.16 14.15
C SER A 64 -22.99 -8.56 15.42
N GLN A 65 -24.29 -8.78 15.66
CA GLN A 65 -24.91 -8.29 16.87
C GLN A 65 -24.40 -9.15 18.03
N THR A 66 -23.56 -8.56 18.88
CA THR A 66 -23.07 -9.21 20.09
C THR A 66 -24.21 -9.21 21.10
N VAL A 67 -24.77 -10.40 21.36
CA VAL A 67 -25.72 -10.60 22.44
C VAL A 67 -24.92 -11.07 23.64
N SER A 68 -25.11 -10.42 24.78
CA SER A 68 -24.48 -10.77 26.05
C SER A 68 -25.52 -11.27 27.03
N LEU A 69 -25.23 -12.39 27.69
CA LEU A 69 -26.02 -12.95 28.77
C LEU A 69 -25.17 -13.00 30.03
N ASP A 70 -25.61 -12.32 31.07
CA ASP A 70 -24.92 -12.24 32.36
C ASP A 70 -25.58 -13.21 33.36
N LEU A 71 -24.76 -13.99 34.06
CA LEU A 71 -25.16 -14.84 35.19
C LEU A 71 -24.45 -14.37 36.46
N ASP A 72 -25.20 -13.97 37.48
CA ASP A 72 -24.63 -13.63 38.79
C ASP A 72 -24.14 -14.92 39.49
N PHE A 73 -22.84 -15.01 39.76
CA PHE A 73 -22.23 -16.20 40.36
C PHE A 73 -21.45 -15.83 41.63
N PRO A 74 -22.01 -16.07 42.83
CA PRO A 74 -21.38 -15.68 44.09
C PRO A 74 -20.18 -16.58 44.45
N ILE A 75 -19.06 -15.93 44.79
CA ILE A 75 -17.83 -16.57 45.28
C ILE A 75 -17.36 -15.76 46.51
N PRO A 76 -17.28 -16.33 47.73
CA PRO A 76 -17.70 -17.68 48.15
C PRO A 76 -19.23 -17.81 48.31
N CYS A 77 -19.73 -19.04 48.41
CA CYS A 77 -21.15 -19.31 48.65
C CYS A 77 -21.71 -18.50 49.84
N GLY A 78 -22.87 -17.86 49.65
CA GLY A 78 -23.51 -17.00 50.66
C GLY A 78 -23.02 -15.53 50.69
N SER A 79 -22.08 -15.15 49.81
CA SER A 79 -21.59 -13.76 49.71
C SER A 79 -22.56 -12.80 49.04
N ALA A 80 -23.50 -13.31 48.22
CA ALA A 80 -24.54 -12.57 47.51
C ALA A 80 -25.67 -13.53 47.10
N ALA A 81 -26.79 -12.98 46.62
CA ALA A 81 -27.89 -13.78 46.08
C ALA A 81 -27.46 -14.54 44.81
N GLU A 82 -27.87 -15.80 44.70
CA GLU A 82 -27.66 -16.61 43.49
C GLU A 82 -28.50 -16.03 42.33
N GLY A 83 -27.89 -15.92 41.16
CA GLY A 83 -28.58 -15.45 39.95
C GLY A 83 -29.66 -16.45 39.50
N VAL A 84 -30.88 -15.96 39.31
CA VAL A 84 -31.96 -16.75 38.69
C VAL A 84 -31.62 -16.94 37.21
N PRO A 85 -31.75 -18.16 36.63
CA PRO A 85 -31.49 -18.38 35.21
C PRO A 85 -32.42 -17.49 34.37
N ALA A 86 -31.83 -16.55 33.62
CA ALA A 86 -32.58 -15.61 32.79
C ALA A 86 -33.39 -16.37 31.72
N SER A 87 -34.71 -16.21 31.75
CA SER A 87 -35.69 -16.95 30.94
C SER A 87 -36.12 -16.20 29.68
N SER A 88 -35.15 -15.85 28.82
CA SER A 88 -35.45 -15.33 27.47
C SER A 88 -34.60 -16.03 26.41
N GLY A 89 -35.08 -17.17 25.91
CA GLY A 89 -34.54 -17.87 24.72
C GLY A 89 -33.26 -18.68 24.93
N SER A 90 -32.23 -18.07 25.53
CA SER A 90 -30.93 -18.69 25.84
C SER A 90 -30.66 -18.60 27.34
N SER A 91 -30.26 -19.71 27.96
CA SER A 91 -30.06 -19.80 29.42
C SER A 91 -28.67 -20.33 29.77
N LEU A 92 -28.06 -19.78 30.81
CA LEU A 92 -26.85 -20.30 31.45
C LEU A 92 -27.22 -20.94 32.79
N LEU A 93 -26.66 -22.12 33.05
CA LEU A 93 -26.81 -22.84 34.29
C LEU A 93 -25.42 -23.24 34.80
N ALA A 94 -25.07 -22.80 36.01
CA ALA A 94 -23.88 -23.25 36.71
C ALA A 94 -24.27 -24.28 37.77
N VAL A 95 -23.61 -25.44 37.77
CA VAL A 95 -23.81 -26.50 38.77
C VAL A 95 -22.46 -26.85 39.40
N PRO A 96 -22.27 -26.62 40.72
CA PRO A 96 -23.16 -25.92 41.67
C PRO A 96 -23.32 -24.41 41.35
N GLY A 97 -24.40 -23.78 41.85
CA GLY A 97 -24.74 -22.35 41.58
C GLY A 97 -23.87 -21.32 42.31
N CYS A 98 -22.94 -21.79 43.15
CA CYS A 98 -21.92 -21.01 43.83
C CYS A 98 -20.67 -21.89 43.97
N ALA A 99 -19.50 -21.29 44.19
CA ALA A 99 -18.26 -22.06 44.39
C ALA A 99 -17.33 -21.36 45.38
N GLU A 100 -16.48 -22.14 46.06
CA GLU A 100 -15.38 -21.61 46.83
C GLU A 100 -14.19 -21.18 45.96
N VAL A 101 -13.29 -20.39 46.53
CA VAL A 101 -12.11 -19.88 45.83
C VAL A 101 -11.23 -21.06 45.39
N ARG A 102 -10.93 -21.14 44.09
CA ARG A 102 -10.18 -22.21 43.38
C ARG A 102 -10.95 -23.51 43.13
N GLU A 103 -12.21 -23.59 43.50
CA GLU A 103 -13.07 -24.73 43.16
C GLU A 103 -13.46 -24.71 41.67
N ARG A 104 -13.76 -25.88 41.11
CA ARG A 104 -14.20 -26.02 39.72
C ARG A 104 -15.69 -26.33 39.69
N PHE A 105 -16.39 -25.73 38.73
CA PHE A 105 -17.81 -25.91 38.52
C PHE A 105 -18.11 -26.10 37.04
N MET A 106 -19.22 -26.76 36.73
CA MET A 106 -19.64 -26.98 35.36
C MET A 106 -20.61 -25.88 34.94
N LEU A 107 -20.27 -25.16 33.87
CA LEU A 107 -21.15 -24.19 33.25
C LEU A 107 -21.80 -24.81 32.02
N SER A 108 -23.13 -24.91 32.01
CA SER A 108 -23.92 -25.39 30.88
C SER A 108 -24.71 -24.25 30.27
N GLY A 109 -24.65 -24.09 28.95
CA GLY A 109 -25.49 -23.16 28.20
C GLY A 109 -26.47 -23.92 27.30
N ALA A 110 -27.72 -23.45 27.22
CA ALA A 110 -28.75 -24.00 26.33
C ALA A 110 -29.48 -22.90 25.57
N GLY A 111 -29.93 -23.20 24.34
CA GLY A 111 -30.67 -22.26 23.49
C GLY A 111 -29.77 -21.30 22.69
N PHE A 112 -28.50 -21.66 22.50
CA PHE A 112 -27.56 -20.89 21.67
C PHE A 112 -27.65 -21.32 20.20
N PRO A 113 -27.29 -20.44 19.24
CA PRO A 113 -27.26 -20.82 17.84
C PRO A 113 -26.25 -21.94 17.58
N PRO A 114 -26.57 -22.95 16.75
CA PRO A 114 -25.66 -24.06 16.48
C PRO A 114 -24.37 -23.56 15.82
N GLN A 115 -23.23 -24.13 16.21
CA GLN A 115 -21.88 -23.77 15.74
C GLN A 115 -21.43 -22.33 16.03
N ALA A 116 -22.16 -21.60 16.90
CA ALA A 116 -21.70 -20.30 17.36
C ALA A 116 -20.48 -20.43 18.29
N ILE A 117 -19.59 -19.45 18.24
CA ILE A 117 -18.49 -19.32 19.21
C ILE A 117 -18.95 -18.40 20.33
N VAL A 118 -19.08 -18.94 21.54
CA VAL A 118 -19.45 -18.20 22.75
C VAL A 118 -18.17 -17.82 23.50
N LYS A 119 -17.99 -16.54 23.78
CA LYS A 119 -16.93 -16.02 24.64
C LYS A 119 -17.46 -15.91 26.06
N LEU A 120 -16.91 -16.69 26.96
CA LEU A 120 -17.19 -16.63 28.39
C LEU A 120 -16.14 -15.72 29.04
N SER A 121 -16.60 -14.71 29.79
CA SER A 121 -15.73 -13.78 30.52
C SER A 121 -16.32 -13.46 31.89
N TRP A 122 -15.45 -13.26 32.87
CA TRP A 122 -15.83 -12.75 34.19
C TRP A 122 -15.89 -11.24 34.13
N VAL A 123 -17.00 -10.64 34.50
CA VAL A 123 -17.14 -9.20 34.66
C VAL A 123 -16.95 -8.88 36.13
N LEU A 124 -15.84 -8.19 36.43
CA LEU A 124 -15.50 -7.73 37.76
C LEU A 124 -16.53 -6.69 38.25
N PRO A 125 -16.63 -6.43 39.57
CA PRO A 125 -17.44 -5.33 40.09
C PRO A 125 -17.08 -3.95 39.50
N SER A 126 -15.85 -3.77 38.99
CA SER A 126 -15.40 -2.56 38.26
C SER A 126 -16.00 -2.43 36.86
N GLY A 127 -16.58 -3.50 36.31
CA GLY A 127 -17.12 -3.57 34.94
C GLY A 127 -16.16 -4.14 33.90
N ASP A 128 -14.89 -4.39 34.26
CA ASP A 128 -13.88 -4.91 33.33
C ASP A 128 -14.04 -6.43 33.11
N PRO A 129 -13.99 -6.92 31.86
CA PRO A 129 -14.00 -8.35 31.57
C PRO A 129 -12.63 -8.99 31.83
N PHE A 130 -12.64 -10.20 32.39
CA PHE A 130 -11.46 -10.97 32.78
C PHE A 130 -11.61 -12.45 32.41
N GLY A 131 -10.50 -13.09 32.00
CA GLY A 131 -10.46 -14.54 31.78
C GLY A 131 -11.37 -15.03 30.65
N ILE A 132 -11.02 -14.69 29.41
CA ILE A 132 -11.80 -15.08 28.22
C ILE A 132 -11.58 -16.56 27.90
N THR A 133 -12.65 -17.35 27.94
CA THR A 133 -12.69 -18.75 27.47
C THR A 133 -13.61 -18.82 26.25
N ARG A 134 -13.21 -19.56 25.20
CA ARG A 134 -14.00 -19.67 23.97
C ARG A 134 -14.55 -21.08 23.86
N VAL A 135 -15.87 -21.20 23.79
CA VAL A 135 -16.58 -22.48 23.70
C VAL A 135 -17.35 -22.51 22.38
N THR A 136 -17.32 -23.65 21.71
CA THR A 136 -18.09 -23.86 20.48
C THR A 136 -19.39 -24.58 20.84
N VAL A 137 -20.52 -24.04 20.42
CA VAL A 137 -21.85 -24.61 20.68
C VAL A 137 -22.05 -25.84 19.79
N GLY A 138 -22.56 -26.93 20.38
CA GLY A 138 -22.94 -28.14 19.67
C GLY A 138 -24.06 -27.91 18.66
N ASP A 139 -24.27 -28.87 17.76
CA ASP A 139 -25.34 -28.80 16.75
C ASP A 139 -26.74 -28.80 17.38
N ASP A 140 -26.86 -29.24 18.64
CA ASP A 140 -28.06 -29.23 19.48
C ASP A 140 -28.31 -27.89 20.20
N GLY A 141 -27.43 -26.90 20.01
CA GLY A 141 -27.57 -25.58 20.63
C GLY A 141 -27.18 -25.54 22.11
N THR A 142 -26.46 -26.56 22.60
CA THR A 142 -25.94 -26.62 23.97
C THR A 142 -24.41 -26.60 24.02
N PHE A 143 -23.87 -26.20 25.17
CA PHE A 143 -22.44 -26.35 25.47
C PHE A 143 -22.24 -26.59 26.96
N GLY A 144 -21.17 -27.30 27.32
CA GLY A 144 -20.75 -27.51 28.70
C GLY A 144 -19.24 -27.30 28.83
N GLU A 145 -18.83 -26.38 29.70
CA GLU A 145 -17.43 -26.04 29.94
C GLU A 145 -17.14 -26.10 31.45
N GLU A 146 -16.02 -26.71 31.83
CA GLU A 146 -15.56 -26.73 33.22
C GLU A 146 -14.73 -25.46 33.51
N LEU A 147 -15.21 -24.63 34.43
CA LEU A 147 -14.56 -23.38 34.81
C LEU A 147 -14.05 -23.43 36.25
N GLN A 148 -12.98 -22.70 36.54
CA GLN A 148 -12.44 -22.57 37.88
C GLN A 148 -12.80 -21.20 38.48
N ALA A 149 -13.34 -21.19 39.69
CA ALA A 149 -13.60 -20.00 40.48
C ALA A 149 -12.28 -19.32 40.87
N ARG A 150 -11.94 -18.20 40.23
CA ARG A 150 -10.68 -17.50 40.48
C ARG A 150 -10.83 -16.52 41.65
N PRO A 151 -9.81 -16.35 42.52
CA PRO A 151 -9.88 -15.43 43.66
C PRO A 151 -10.21 -13.98 43.28
N ILE A 152 -9.81 -13.56 42.08
CA ILE A 152 -10.06 -12.20 41.56
C ILE A 152 -11.54 -11.95 41.23
N ALA A 153 -12.34 -13.02 41.06
CA ALA A 153 -13.77 -12.94 40.84
C ALA A 153 -14.58 -13.08 42.14
N ALA A 154 -13.93 -13.04 43.31
CA ALA A 154 -14.63 -13.06 44.60
C ALA A 154 -15.46 -11.80 44.80
N ALA A 155 -16.63 -11.94 45.42
CA ALA A 155 -17.53 -10.84 45.71
C ALA A 155 -16.85 -9.82 46.62
N ALA A 156 -16.91 -8.55 46.24
CA ALA A 156 -16.37 -7.44 47.02
C ALA A 156 -17.52 -6.53 47.46
N GLY A 157 -17.70 -6.36 48.77
CA GLY A 157 -18.75 -5.50 49.32
C GLY A 157 -20.19 -5.98 49.08
N GLY A 158 -20.41 -7.29 48.92
CA GLY A 158 -21.74 -7.89 48.70
C GLY A 158 -22.23 -7.87 47.25
N VAL A 159 -21.40 -7.41 46.30
CA VAL A 159 -21.68 -7.48 44.86
C VAL A 159 -20.96 -8.71 44.27
N PRO A 160 -21.69 -9.69 43.71
CA PRO A 160 -21.08 -10.86 43.08
C PRO A 160 -20.40 -10.49 41.75
N ALA A 161 -19.41 -11.28 41.34
CA ALA A 161 -18.92 -11.23 39.98
C ALA A 161 -19.97 -11.82 39.02
N ARG A 162 -20.03 -11.28 37.81
CA ARG A 162 -20.94 -11.75 36.76
C ARG A 162 -20.18 -12.60 35.77
N LEU A 163 -20.72 -13.75 35.41
CA LEU A 163 -20.24 -14.53 34.30
C LEU A 163 -21.00 -14.13 33.04
N ARG A 164 -20.31 -13.48 32.11
CA ARG A 164 -20.87 -12.99 30.84
C ARG A 164 -20.54 -13.95 29.71
N ALA A 165 -21.58 -14.47 29.06
CA ALA A 165 -21.49 -15.17 27.78
C ALA A 165 -21.82 -14.20 26.65
N GLU A 166 -20.87 -13.93 25.77
CA GLU A 166 -21.05 -13.13 24.56
C GLU A 166 -21.01 -14.02 23.32
N TRP A 167 -22.00 -13.90 22.45
CA TRP A 167 -21.98 -14.53 21.12
C TRP A 167 -22.43 -13.55 20.06
N SER A 168 -21.95 -13.76 18.85
CA SER A 168 -22.26 -12.91 17.71
C SER A 168 -23.26 -13.60 16.81
N LEU A 169 -24.46 -13.03 16.64
CA LEU A 169 -25.43 -13.50 15.66
C LEU A 169 -25.06 -12.96 14.27
N PRO A 170 -24.89 -13.81 13.23
CA PRO A 170 -24.63 -13.37 11.86
C PRO A 170 -25.93 -12.87 11.20
N GLY A 171 -26.56 -11.86 11.79
CA GLY A 171 -27.84 -11.28 11.36
C GLY A 171 -27.75 -9.88 10.76
N GLY A 172 -26.57 -9.27 10.72
CA GLY A 172 -26.40 -7.86 10.32
C GLY A 172 -26.31 -7.62 8.82
N VAL A 173 -26.49 -6.34 8.45
CA VAL A 173 -26.36 -5.81 7.09
C VAL A 173 -24.92 -6.01 6.59
N LEU A 174 -24.76 -6.21 5.28
CA LEU A 174 -23.43 -6.23 4.64
C LEU A 174 -22.79 -4.84 4.79
N GLN A 175 -21.62 -4.77 5.44
CA GLN A 175 -20.83 -3.55 5.57
C GLN A 175 -19.47 -3.71 4.88
N PRO A 176 -18.86 -2.62 4.38
CA PRO A 176 -17.47 -2.64 3.93
C PRO A 176 -16.57 -3.21 5.03
N SER A 177 -15.68 -4.14 4.68
CA SER A 177 -14.70 -4.65 5.64
C SER A 177 -13.80 -3.51 6.13
N GLN A 178 -13.26 -3.64 7.35
CA GLN A 178 -12.27 -2.68 7.85
C GLN A 178 -11.04 -2.61 6.93
N ALA A 179 -10.68 -3.73 6.30
CA ALA A 179 -9.60 -3.77 5.32
C ALA A 179 -9.89 -2.88 4.10
N LEU A 180 -11.13 -2.88 3.58
CA LEU A 180 -11.51 -2.06 2.44
C LEU A 180 -11.47 -0.56 2.77
N ILE A 181 -11.88 -0.18 3.98
CA ILE A 181 -11.83 1.21 4.47
C ILE A 181 -10.36 1.67 4.56
N ASP A 182 -9.52 0.89 5.25
CA ASP A 182 -8.09 1.17 5.39
C ASP A 182 -7.40 1.33 4.01
N VAL A 183 -7.69 0.40 3.09
CA VAL A 183 -7.12 0.39 1.74
C VAL A 183 -7.54 1.61 0.94
N THR A 184 -8.82 2.01 1.03
CA THR A 184 -9.33 3.20 0.35
C THR A 184 -8.62 4.46 0.85
N GLN A 185 -8.46 4.60 2.16
CA GLN A 185 -7.72 5.71 2.76
C GLN A 185 -6.25 5.70 2.32
N ALA A 186 -5.60 4.54 2.33
CA ALA A 186 -4.20 4.40 1.93
C ALA A 186 -3.97 4.71 0.44
N ILE A 187 -4.90 4.34 -0.43
CA ILE A 187 -4.91 4.71 -1.85
C ILE A 187 -5.08 6.22 -2.03
N MET A 188 -5.99 6.85 -1.28
CA MET A 188 -6.16 8.30 -1.36
C MET A 188 -4.87 9.03 -1.00
N VAL A 189 -4.20 8.61 0.08
CA VAL A 189 -2.87 9.13 0.45
C VAL A 189 -1.87 8.96 -0.68
N THR A 190 -1.83 7.78 -1.31
CA THR A 190 -0.95 7.43 -2.44
C THR A 190 -1.16 8.38 -3.64
N ILE A 191 -2.42 8.58 -4.04
CA ILE A 191 -2.79 9.46 -5.16
C ILE A 191 -2.42 10.92 -4.87
N PHE A 192 -2.73 11.40 -3.66
CA PHE A 192 -2.41 12.79 -3.28
C PHE A 192 -0.91 13.02 -3.11
N MET A 193 -0.16 12.06 -2.58
CA MET A 193 1.30 12.14 -2.52
C MET A 193 1.89 12.25 -3.93
N ALA A 194 1.45 11.41 -4.85
CA ALA A 194 1.91 11.44 -6.24
C ALA A 194 1.53 12.76 -6.92
N LEU A 195 0.30 13.26 -6.70
CA LEU A 195 -0.14 14.54 -7.23
C LEU A 195 0.70 15.70 -6.70
N LEU A 196 0.94 15.74 -5.38
CA LEU A 196 1.71 16.78 -4.72
C LEU A 196 3.17 16.77 -5.21
N ALA A 197 3.80 15.59 -5.24
CA ALA A 197 5.17 15.44 -5.72
C ALA A 197 5.32 15.85 -7.19
N THR A 198 4.35 15.47 -8.02
CA THR A 198 4.36 15.83 -9.45
C THR A 198 4.14 17.33 -9.64
N THR A 199 3.24 17.93 -8.87
CA THR A 199 2.95 19.37 -8.95
C THR A 199 4.16 20.19 -8.53
N ILE A 200 4.74 19.91 -7.35
CA ILE A 200 5.93 20.62 -6.86
C ILE A 200 7.12 20.37 -7.79
N GLY A 201 7.30 19.11 -8.23
CA GLY A 201 8.35 18.73 -9.16
C GLY A 201 8.23 19.47 -10.49
N THR A 202 7.01 19.63 -11.02
CA THR A 202 6.73 20.39 -12.24
C THR A 202 7.03 21.87 -12.07
N ILE A 203 6.60 22.48 -10.96
CA ILE A 203 6.84 23.89 -10.66
C ILE A 203 8.34 24.18 -10.57
N ALA A 204 9.13 23.26 -9.99
CA ALA A 204 10.58 23.38 -9.94
C ALA A 204 11.24 23.08 -11.31
N ALA A 205 10.77 22.06 -12.02
CA ALA A 205 11.30 21.63 -13.31
C ALA A 205 11.12 22.68 -14.41
N ALA A 206 9.96 23.33 -14.48
CA ALA A 206 9.62 24.27 -15.54
C ALA A 206 10.67 25.40 -15.68
N PRO A 207 11.02 26.20 -14.65
CA PRO A 207 12.03 27.24 -14.79
C PRO A 207 13.44 26.67 -15.02
N LEU A 208 13.80 25.56 -14.36
CA LEU A 208 15.11 24.93 -14.51
C LEU A 208 15.31 24.35 -15.91
N SER A 209 14.23 23.93 -16.58
CA SER A 209 14.28 23.37 -17.94
C SER A 209 14.76 24.39 -18.98
N PHE A 210 14.36 25.66 -18.85
CA PHE A 210 14.81 26.73 -19.75
C PHE A 210 16.32 26.99 -19.61
N LEU A 211 16.87 26.85 -18.40
CA LEU A 211 18.32 26.94 -18.16
C LEU A 211 19.09 25.78 -18.80
N ALA A 212 18.46 24.61 -18.94
CA ALA A 212 19.04 23.44 -19.57
C ALA A 212 18.76 23.31 -21.08
N ALA A 213 18.06 24.28 -21.67
CA ALA A 213 17.75 24.32 -23.10
C ALA A 213 18.85 25.08 -23.87
N SER A 214 19.47 24.42 -24.87
CA SER A 214 20.61 24.98 -25.62
C SER A 214 20.24 26.16 -26.51
N ASN A 215 19.04 26.20 -27.07
CA ASN A 215 18.55 27.31 -27.89
C ASN A 215 18.39 28.63 -27.09
N ILE A 216 18.15 28.53 -25.78
CA ILE A 216 17.97 29.69 -24.91
C ILE A 216 19.29 30.06 -24.22
N THR A 217 19.93 29.08 -23.56
CA THR A 217 20.95 29.37 -22.54
C THR A 217 22.38 29.28 -23.07
N ARG A 218 22.63 28.62 -24.21
CA ARG A 218 23.98 28.47 -24.80
C ARG A 218 24.47 29.73 -25.54
N LYS A 219 24.31 30.90 -24.91
CA LYS A 219 24.79 32.20 -25.43
C LYS A 219 26.02 32.62 -24.64
N GLY A 220 27.18 32.62 -25.29
CA GLY A 220 28.47 32.96 -24.68
C GLY A 220 29.04 31.88 -23.73
N PRO A 221 30.22 32.13 -23.14
CA PRO A 221 30.91 31.16 -22.28
C PRO A 221 30.16 30.89 -20.97
N LEU A 222 29.62 31.94 -20.35
CA LEU A 222 28.87 31.86 -19.08
C LEU A 222 27.57 31.06 -19.25
N GLY A 223 26.80 31.34 -20.30
CA GLY A 223 25.59 30.57 -20.61
C GLY A 223 25.86 29.11 -20.96
N THR A 224 26.96 28.84 -21.66
CA THR A 224 27.39 27.45 -21.95
C THR A 224 27.74 26.69 -20.68
N ALA A 225 28.40 27.33 -19.70
CA ALA A 225 28.67 26.73 -18.40
C ALA A 225 27.37 26.41 -17.62
N VAL A 226 26.43 27.36 -17.58
CA VAL A 226 25.11 27.17 -16.93
C VAL A 226 24.35 26.01 -17.57
N TYR A 227 24.34 25.92 -18.90
CA TYR A 227 23.72 24.81 -19.64
C TYR A 227 24.29 23.45 -19.21
N TYR A 228 25.61 23.29 -19.22
CA TYR A 228 26.24 22.02 -18.83
C TYR A 228 26.02 21.70 -17.36
N LEU A 229 26.04 22.70 -16.48
CA LEU A 229 25.75 22.51 -15.06
C LEU A 229 24.32 22.02 -14.85
N ALA A 230 23.32 22.70 -15.42
CA ALA A 230 21.91 22.32 -15.30
C ALA A 230 21.66 20.90 -15.85
N ARG A 231 22.22 20.57 -17.02
CA ARG A 231 22.09 19.24 -17.62
C ARG A 231 22.79 18.17 -16.80
N SER A 232 23.92 18.49 -16.18
CA SER A 232 24.62 17.58 -15.26
C SER A 232 23.79 17.33 -13.99
N VAL A 233 23.20 18.37 -13.40
CA VAL A 233 22.32 18.24 -12.23
C VAL A 233 21.13 17.33 -12.54
N PHE A 234 20.49 17.49 -13.71
CA PHE A 234 19.40 16.60 -14.12
C PHE A 234 19.86 15.15 -14.35
N ASN A 235 20.99 14.95 -15.00
CA ASN A 235 21.54 13.61 -15.25
C ASN A 235 21.91 12.90 -13.94
N VAL A 236 22.57 13.61 -13.02
CA VAL A 236 22.93 13.08 -11.69
C VAL A 236 21.67 12.83 -10.87
N GLY A 237 20.72 13.77 -10.86
CA GLY A 237 19.45 13.61 -10.15
C GLY A 237 18.72 12.35 -10.56
N ARG A 238 18.70 12.04 -11.87
CA ARG A 238 18.08 10.82 -12.44
C ARG A 238 18.86 9.53 -12.20
N SER A 239 20.08 9.60 -11.67
CA SER A 239 20.91 8.43 -11.39
C SER A 239 20.52 7.74 -10.07
N PHE A 240 19.79 8.43 -9.19
CA PHE A 240 19.29 7.86 -7.94
C PHE A 240 17.92 7.19 -8.16
N GLU A 241 17.63 6.15 -7.39
CA GLU A 241 16.30 5.54 -7.38
C GLU A 241 15.38 6.32 -6.40
N PRO A 242 14.11 6.61 -6.75
CA PRO A 242 13.14 7.23 -5.84
C PRO A 242 13.07 6.59 -4.45
N LEU A 243 13.19 5.26 -4.36
CA LEU A 243 13.19 4.54 -3.08
C LEU A 243 14.35 4.96 -2.18
N VAL A 244 15.56 5.11 -2.72
CA VAL A 244 16.73 5.54 -1.95
C VAL A 244 16.54 6.97 -1.45
N MET A 245 16.02 7.84 -2.31
CA MET A 245 15.76 9.23 -1.94
C MET A 245 14.67 9.33 -0.85
N ALA A 246 13.59 8.56 -0.97
CA ALA A 246 12.55 8.48 0.04
C ALA A 246 13.09 7.99 1.38
N LEU A 247 13.99 7.00 1.39
CA LEU A 247 14.65 6.51 2.60
C LEU A 247 15.52 7.61 3.25
N ILE A 248 16.31 8.35 2.47
CA ILE A 248 17.11 9.47 2.99
C ILE A 248 16.20 10.53 3.63
N PHE A 249 15.11 10.91 2.96
CA PHE A 249 14.16 11.87 3.54
C PHE A 249 13.40 11.32 4.74
N ALA A 250 13.15 10.01 4.81
CA ALA A 250 12.54 9.38 5.99
C ALA A 250 13.49 9.43 7.19
N LEU A 251 14.80 9.33 6.98
CA LEU A 251 15.80 9.53 8.04
C LEU A 251 15.83 10.98 8.55
N ILE A 252 15.53 11.96 7.69
CA ILE A 252 15.56 13.39 8.03
C ILE A 252 14.26 13.82 8.72
N VAL A 253 13.10 13.44 8.19
CA VAL A 253 11.78 13.94 8.64
C VAL A 253 11.05 12.93 9.54
N GLY A 254 11.53 11.69 9.62
CA GLY A 254 10.94 10.61 10.40
C GLY A 254 10.18 9.59 9.55
N PHE A 255 10.23 8.33 10.01
CA PHE A 255 9.56 7.20 9.38
C PHE A 255 8.05 7.22 9.61
N GLY A 256 7.29 6.67 8.65
CA GLY A 256 5.85 6.50 8.75
C GLY A 256 5.04 7.72 8.28
N SER A 257 5.69 8.87 8.04
CA SER A 257 5.02 10.02 7.44
C SER A 257 5.03 9.93 5.90
N PRO A 258 3.90 10.22 5.22
CA PRO A 258 3.84 10.33 3.75
C PRO A 258 4.79 11.39 3.16
N PHE A 259 5.21 12.36 3.98
CA PHE A 259 5.97 13.51 3.53
C PHE A 259 7.37 13.15 3.01
N ALA A 260 8.03 12.17 3.62
CA ALA A 260 9.32 11.67 3.13
C ALA A 260 9.23 11.13 1.70
N GLY A 261 8.15 10.38 1.41
CA GLY A 261 7.87 9.87 0.06
C GLY A 261 7.62 11.00 -0.93
N VAL A 262 6.85 12.02 -0.55
CA VAL A 262 6.60 13.20 -1.39
C VAL A 262 7.90 13.93 -1.73
N LEU A 263 8.78 14.18 -0.75
CA LEU A 263 10.07 14.84 -0.99
C LEU A 263 10.95 14.02 -1.95
N GLY A 264 11.06 12.70 -1.71
CA GLY A 264 11.84 11.81 -2.56
C GLY A 264 11.35 11.79 -4.00
N MET A 265 10.03 11.64 -4.19
CA MET A 265 9.42 11.70 -5.53
C MET A 265 9.55 13.08 -6.17
N THR A 266 9.44 14.17 -5.40
CA THR A 266 9.54 15.55 -5.92
C THR A 266 10.90 15.80 -6.55
N VAL A 267 11.99 15.46 -5.85
CA VAL A 267 13.35 15.67 -6.36
C VAL A 267 13.56 14.89 -7.65
N MET A 268 13.13 13.63 -7.68
CA MET A 268 13.29 12.80 -8.87
C MET A 268 12.42 13.26 -10.05
N THR A 269 11.18 13.65 -9.75
CA THR A 269 10.25 14.17 -10.75
C THR A 269 10.75 15.49 -11.32
N ALA A 270 11.31 16.37 -10.49
CA ALA A 270 11.89 17.63 -10.93
C ALA A 270 13.09 17.39 -11.87
N ALA A 271 13.98 16.46 -11.55
CA ALA A 271 15.13 16.12 -12.39
C ALA A 271 14.70 15.50 -13.73
N SER A 272 13.72 14.59 -13.70
CA SER A 272 13.21 13.92 -14.89
C SER A 272 12.42 14.85 -15.81
N LEU A 273 11.43 15.56 -15.27
CA LEU A 273 10.66 16.56 -16.02
C LEU A 273 11.55 17.70 -16.50
N GLY A 274 12.49 18.19 -15.68
CA GLY A 274 13.40 19.27 -16.08
C GLY A 274 14.19 18.93 -17.34
N LYS A 275 14.65 17.67 -17.45
CA LYS A 275 15.33 17.17 -18.65
C LYS A 275 14.37 17.08 -19.84
N MET A 276 13.20 16.45 -19.67
CA MET A 276 12.25 16.26 -20.77
C MET A 276 11.67 17.59 -21.29
N PHE A 277 11.34 18.51 -20.38
CA PHE A 277 10.95 19.87 -20.71
C PHE A 277 12.06 20.61 -21.47
N SER A 278 13.33 20.46 -21.06
CA SER A 278 14.43 21.10 -21.76
C SER A 278 14.58 20.59 -23.20
N GLU A 279 14.37 19.29 -23.43
CA GLU A 279 14.43 18.68 -24.77
C GLU A 279 13.26 19.13 -25.65
N SER A 280 12.04 19.21 -25.09
CA SER A 280 10.87 19.76 -25.79
C SER A 280 11.05 21.23 -26.16
N VAL A 281 11.66 22.02 -25.26
CA VAL A 281 12.01 23.42 -25.56
C VAL A 281 13.10 23.51 -26.64
N GLU A 282 14.06 22.57 -26.68
CA GLU A 282 15.08 22.49 -27.73
C GLU A 282 14.51 22.11 -29.09
N SER A 283 13.40 21.37 -29.15
CA SER A 283 12.77 20.88 -30.39
C SER A 283 11.74 21.82 -31.02
N ILE A 284 11.61 23.05 -30.51
CA ILE A 284 10.67 24.05 -31.05
C ILE A 284 11.04 24.41 -32.50
N ASP A 285 10.03 24.41 -33.39
CA ASP A 285 10.20 24.81 -34.78
C ASP A 285 10.36 26.34 -34.88
N PRO A 286 11.44 26.85 -35.52
CA PRO A 286 11.61 28.28 -35.75
C PRO A 286 10.58 28.89 -36.70
N GLY A 287 9.92 28.11 -37.57
CA GLY A 287 8.97 28.62 -38.57
C GLY A 287 7.84 29.48 -37.99
N PRO A 288 7.04 28.98 -37.03
CA PRO A 288 6.01 29.78 -36.35
C PRO A 288 6.57 31.02 -35.63
N ILE A 289 7.80 30.95 -35.13
CA ILE A 289 8.46 32.08 -34.45
C ILE A 289 8.76 33.20 -35.45
N GLU A 290 9.33 32.86 -36.61
CA GLU A 290 9.64 33.80 -37.68
C GLU A 290 8.38 34.42 -38.28
N ALA A 291 7.32 33.63 -38.48
CA ALA A 291 6.03 34.11 -39.00
C ALA A 291 5.37 35.15 -38.09
N VAL A 292 5.36 34.91 -36.76
CA VAL A 292 4.80 35.88 -35.80
C VAL A 292 5.70 37.11 -35.67
N GLN A 293 7.03 36.97 -35.76
CA GLN A 293 7.93 38.13 -35.79
C GLN A 293 7.73 38.98 -37.05
N ALA A 294 7.50 38.36 -38.20
CA ALA A 294 7.26 39.05 -39.47
C ALA A 294 5.98 39.90 -39.46
N SER A 295 4.99 39.57 -38.63
CA SER A 295 3.79 40.39 -38.45
C SER A 295 3.99 41.62 -37.55
N GLY A 296 5.22 41.92 -37.12
CA GLY A 296 5.55 43.04 -36.23
C GLY A 296 5.29 42.77 -34.75
N ALA A 297 5.14 41.51 -34.35
CA ALA A 297 4.87 41.14 -32.97
C ALA A 297 6.08 41.39 -32.05
N ASN A 298 5.82 41.84 -30.82
CA ASN A 298 6.85 42.02 -29.80
C ASN A 298 7.30 40.66 -29.20
N ARG A 299 8.40 40.64 -28.44
CA ARG A 299 8.97 39.40 -27.87
C ARG A 299 7.98 38.60 -27.01
N TRP A 300 7.11 39.27 -26.27
CA TRP A 300 6.10 38.60 -25.43
C TRP A 300 5.00 37.95 -26.25
N GLN A 301 4.57 38.60 -27.34
CA GLN A 301 3.62 38.05 -28.29
C GLN A 301 4.21 36.83 -29.00
N VAL A 302 5.48 36.87 -29.40
CA VAL A 302 6.18 35.72 -29.99
C VAL A 302 6.20 34.53 -29.02
N VAL A 303 6.57 34.75 -27.76
CA VAL A 303 6.55 33.67 -26.75
C VAL A 303 5.13 33.11 -26.58
N ARG A 304 4.13 33.97 -26.42
CA ARG A 304 2.76 33.54 -26.16
C ARG A 304 2.09 32.83 -27.34
N TYR A 305 2.36 33.26 -28.57
CA TYR A 305 1.64 32.79 -29.76
C TYR A 305 2.44 31.84 -30.65
N ALA A 306 3.77 31.82 -30.56
CA ALA A 306 4.60 30.88 -31.33
C ALA A 306 5.23 29.79 -30.45
N VAL A 307 5.73 30.12 -29.26
CA VAL A 307 6.50 29.17 -28.42
C VAL A 307 5.58 28.35 -27.51
N VAL A 308 4.76 29.03 -26.70
CA VAL A 308 3.89 28.39 -25.69
C VAL A 308 2.96 27.32 -26.29
N PRO A 309 2.30 27.54 -27.44
CA PRO A 309 1.43 26.53 -28.04
C PRO A 309 2.15 25.26 -28.48
N GLN A 310 3.44 25.34 -28.82
CA GLN A 310 4.25 24.19 -29.23
C GLN A 310 4.67 23.32 -28.03
N ILE A 311 5.01 23.94 -26.89
CA ILE A 311 5.55 23.21 -25.72
C ILE A 311 4.48 22.70 -24.74
N ILE A 312 3.31 23.35 -24.67
CA ILE A 312 2.25 22.96 -23.71
C ILE A 312 1.81 21.50 -23.89
N PRO A 313 1.54 20.99 -25.11
CA PRO A 313 1.09 19.62 -25.30
C PRO A 313 2.10 18.58 -24.79
N ASP A 314 3.39 18.81 -25.05
CA ASP A 314 4.48 17.96 -24.55
C ASP A 314 4.59 18.04 -23.02
N PHE A 315 4.53 19.24 -22.46
CA PHE A 315 4.64 19.44 -21.02
C PHE A 315 3.49 18.72 -20.29
N LEU A 316 2.25 18.89 -20.77
CA LEU A 316 1.08 18.20 -20.23
C LEU A 316 1.22 16.67 -20.35
N SER A 317 1.72 16.18 -21.48
CA SER A 317 1.99 14.76 -21.69
C SER A 317 2.93 14.20 -20.62
N PHE A 318 4.05 14.89 -20.38
CA PHE A 318 5.06 14.44 -19.44
C PHE A 318 4.59 14.54 -17.98
N ILE A 319 3.82 15.58 -17.63
CA ILE A 319 3.23 15.76 -16.30
C ILE A 319 2.25 14.61 -16.00
N ILE A 320 1.31 14.32 -16.92
CA ILE A 320 0.33 13.24 -16.75
C ILE A 320 1.05 11.89 -16.64
N TYR A 321 2.05 11.66 -17.49
CA TYR A 321 2.86 10.44 -17.46
C TYR A 321 3.63 10.27 -16.13
N HIS A 322 4.23 11.34 -15.62
CA HIS A 322 4.95 11.28 -14.34
C HIS A 322 4.03 11.13 -13.15
N TRP A 323 2.83 11.72 -13.20
CA TRP A 323 1.85 11.55 -12.14
C TRP A 323 1.45 10.08 -11.99
N ASP A 324 1.17 9.43 -13.11
CA ASP A 324 0.85 8.00 -13.18
C ASP A 324 2.02 7.11 -12.72
N ILE A 325 3.26 7.41 -13.15
CA ILE A 325 4.47 6.74 -12.64
C ILE A 325 4.61 6.92 -11.13
N ASN A 326 4.41 8.14 -10.61
CA ASN A 326 4.57 8.42 -9.20
C ASN A 326 3.54 7.65 -8.35
N VAL A 327 2.31 7.45 -8.84
CA VAL A 327 1.34 6.58 -8.17
C VAL A 327 1.86 5.14 -8.11
N ARG A 328 2.40 4.60 -9.20
CA ARG A 328 2.96 3.23 -9.21
C ARG A 328 4.16 3.07 -8.29
N ILE A 329 5.15 3.96 -8.39
CA ILE A 329 6.40 3.89 -7.60
C ILE A 329 6.12 4.14 -6.11
N SER A 330 5.09 4.91 -5.76
CA SER A 330 4.71 5.13 -4.36
C SER A 330 4.36 3.84 -3.61
N THR A 331 3.92 2.79 -4.32
CA THR A 331 3.70 1.47 -3.72
C THR A 331 5.00 0.89 -3.15
N ILE A 332 6.11 1.01 -3.88
CA ILE A 332 7.44 0.55 -3.45
C ILE A 332 8.02 1.48 -2.38
N ILE A 333 7.83 2.80 -2.53
CA ILE A 333 8.25 3.79 -1.52
C ILE A 333 7.54 3.56 -0.18
N GLY A 334 6.27 3.15 -0.19
CA GLY A 334 5.54 2.85 1.03
C GLY A 334 6.15 1.69 1.83
N PHE A 335 6.76 0.69 1.17
CA PHE A 335 7.46 -0.40 1.85
C PHE A 335 8.64 0.07 2.68
N VAL A 336 9.33 1.14 2.28
CA VAL A 336 10.47 1.71 3.02
C VAL A 336 10.06 2.80 4.02
N GLY A 337 8.76 2.92 4.30
CA GLY A 337 8.23 3.87 5.28
C GLY A 337 7.81 5.22 4.72
N GLY A 338 7.69 5.35 3.39
CA GLY A 338 7.20 6.56 2.74
C GLY A 338 5.68 6.74 2.76
N GLY A 339 4.92 5.88 3.45
CA GLY A 339 3.47 5.98 3.63
C GLY A 339 2.60 5.37 2.52
N GLY A 340 1.31 5.68 2.53
CA GLY A 340 0.36 5.23 1.51
C GLY A 340 0.07 3.73 1.51
N ILE A 341 -0.37 3.22 0.35
CA ILE A 341 -0.81 1.82 0.18
C ILE A 341 0.34 0.82 0.32
N GLY A 342 1.57 1.23 -0.02
CA GLY A 342 2.75 0.40 0.16
C GLY A 342 3.06 0.09 1.63
N TYR A 343 2.86 1.08 2.51
CA TYR A 343 3.03 0.91 3.96
C TYR A 343 1.95 -0.02 4.54
N TYR A 344 0.70 0.13 4.09
CA TYR A 344 -0.38 -0.79 4.45
C TYR A 344 -0.05 -2.23 4.04
N LEU A 345 0.42 -2.43 2.79
CA LEU A 345 0.72 -3.75 2.27
C LEU A 345 1.91 -4.39 3.01
N SER A 346 2.97 -3.62 3.29
CA SER A 346 4.13 -4.11 4.04
C SER A 346 3.74 -4.54 5.46
N GLN A 347 2.86 -3.80 6.11
CA GLN A 347 2.35 -4.13 7.45
C GLN A 347 1.54 -5.43 7.43
N ARG A 348 0.56 -5.58 6.53
CA ARG A 348 -0.31 -6.77 6.45
C ARG A 348 0.46 -8.04 6.05
N ILE A 349 1.46 -7.91 5.18
CA ILE A 349 2.35 -9.03 4.83
C ILE A 349 3.22 -9.42 6.04
N SER A 350 3.75 -8.44 6.77
CA SER A 350 4.59 -8.68 7.95
C SER A 350 3.81 -9.32 9.10
N THR A 351 2.52 -9.02 9.24
CA THR A 351 1.62 -9.64 10.23
C THR A 351 0.98 -10.95 9.75
N LEU A 352 1.37 -11.46 8.57
CA LEU A 352 0.82 -12.68 7.95
C LEU A 352 -0.69 -12.61 7.68
N GLU A 353 -1.28 -11.42 7.59
CA GLU A 353 -2.69 -11.19 7.29
C GLU A 353 -2.93 -11.13 5.76
N TYR A 354 -2.70 -12.26 5.08
CA TYR A 354 -2.68 -12.32 3.61
C TYR A 354 -4.01 -11.97 2.94
N SER A 355 -5.17 -12.26 3.56
CA SER A 355 -6.49 -11.86 3.03
C SER A 355 -6.66 -10.33 2.95
N LYS A 356 -6.17 -9.60 3.97
CA LYS A 356 -6.19 -8.13 3.99
C LYS A 356 -5.17 -7.54 3.02
N ALA A 357 -3.99 -8.17 2.92
CA ALA A 357 -2.99 -7.83 1.90
C ALA A 357 -3.55 -8.02 0.47
N GLY A 358 -4.34 -9.07 0.25
CA GLY A 358 -5.06 -9.33 -1.00
C GLY A 358 -6.03 -8.20 -1.40
N THR A 359 -6.77 -7.65 -0.43
CA THR A 359 -7.62 -6.46 -0.65
C THR A 359 -6.79 -5.27 -1.15
N GLY A 360 -5.64 -5.01 -0.52
CA GLY A 360 -4.73 -3.95 -0.94
C GLY A 360 -4.18 -4.16 -2.35
N LEU A 361 -3.75 -5.40 -2.67
CA LEU A 361 -3.23 -5.75 -3.99
C LEU A 361 -4.27 -5.57 -5.10
N LEU A 362 -5.50 -6.06 -4.88
CA LEU A 362 -6.61 -5.88 -5.82
C LEU A 362 -6.88 -4.39 -6.06
N ALA A 363 -6.90 -3.60 -4.98
CA ALA A 363 -7.17 -2.18 -5.08
C ALA A 363 -6.07 -1.41 -5.82
N ILE A 364 -4.78 -1.77 -5.65
CA ILE A 364 -3.67 -1.22 -6.45
C ILE A 364 -3.91 -1.50 -7.94
N VAL A 365 -4.24 -2.74 -8.30
CA VAL A 365 -4.49 -3.12 -9.71
C VAL A 365 -5.63 -2.29 -10.30
N ILE A 366 -6.75 -2.16 -9.59
CA ILE A 366 -7.91 -1.37 -10.03
C ILE A 366 -7.52 0.09 -10.22
N VAL A 367 -6.85 0.70 -9.23
CA VAL A 367 -6.48 2.12 -9.27
C VAL A 367 -5.50 2.41 -10.40
N VAL A 368 -4.44 1.61 -10.53
CA VAL A 368 -3.45 1.79 -11.61
C VAL A 368 -4.11 1.64 -12.97
N TRP A 369 -4.97 0.63 -13.15
CA TRP A 369 -5.70 0.44 -14.39
C TRP A 369 -6.63 1.62 -14.73
N VAL A 370 -7.38 2.13 -13.73
CA VAL A 370 -8.23 3.31 -13.90
C VAL A 370 -7.41 4.55 -14.24
N LEU A 371 -6.27 4.76 -13.57
CA LEU A 371 -5.39 5.90 -13.81
C LEU A 371 -4.73 5.84 -15.19
N ASP A 372 -4.27 4.67 -15.63
CA ASP A 372 -3.73 4.46 -16.98
C ASP A 372 -4.79 4.79 -18.02
N PHE A 373 -6.02 4.29 -17.82
CA PHE A 373 -7.14 4.54 -18.72
C PHE A 373 -7.49 6.03 -18.78
N LEU A 374 -7.64 6.70 -17.63
CA LEU A 374 -7.94 8.13 -17.56
C LEU A 374 -6.83 8.97 -18.20
N SER A 375 -5.57 8.65 -17.90
CA SER A 375 -4.40 9.32 -18.48
C SER A 375 -4.36 9.19 -20.00
N ALA A 376 -4.69 8.01 -20.54
CA ALA A 376 -4.79 7.80 -21.97
C ALA A 376 -5.93 8.61 -22.62
N GLN A 377 -7.10 8.69 -21.98
CA GLN A 377 -8.23 9.47 -22.48
C GLN A 377 -7.97 10.98 -22.46
N ILE A 378 -7.34 11.49 -21.39
CA ILE A 378 -6.99 12.91 -21.27
C ILE A 378 -5.98 13.28 -22.36
N ARG A 379 -4.92 12.48 -22.53
CA ARG A 379 -3.92 12.72 -23.59
C ARG A 379 -4.54 12.75 -24.98
N LYS A 380 -5.46 11.85 -25.30
CA LYS A 380 -6.16 11.82 -26.61
C LYS A 380 -7.06 13.03 -26.90
N ARG A 381 -7.53 13.73 -25.86
CA ARG A 381 -8.45 14.87 -26.01
C ARG A 381 -7.73 16.21 -25.94
N ALA A 382 -6.66 16.29 -25.17
CA ALA A 382 -5.90 17.52 -24.91
C ALA A 382 -4.76 17.76 -25.90
N ILE A 383 -4.35 16.73 -26.65
CA ILE A 383 -3.24 16.67 -27.60
C ILE A 383 -3.79 16.01 -28.86
#